data_AF-A0AAW0IMK4-F1
#
_entry.id   AF-A0AAW0IMK4-F1
#
_cell.length_a   1.000
_cell.length_b   1.000
_cell.length_c   1.000
_cell.angle_alpha   90.00
_cell.angle_beta   90.00
_cell.angle_gamma   90.00
#
_symmetry.space_group_name_H-M   'P 1'
#
loop_
_entity.id
_entity.type
_entity.pdbx_description
1 polymer ?
#
loop_
_entity_poly.entity_id
_entity_poly.type
_entity_poly.pdbx_seq_one_letter_code
_entity_poly.pdbx_strand_id
1 'polypeptide(L)'
;MGQVGGRAWVSGDGSVAARLVQISNEFVEEERQGLTMKMMYGIVARELEDMQMVDLHPLHYLNFYCLGNREDIFDNTDKQLSLLELVIIQIFYQVSESQRFKRFMIYVHAKGMIVDDEYVIVGSANINQRSMSGTKDTEIAMGAYQPHHSWASRKRHPRGQVYGYRMSLWAEHLGRVDTRFEEPKSLDCVRTVNGIAEENWKRYADEDFTLLQGHLLKYPVQVDKDGTVSPLPGHENFPDVGGKVLGAHSTALPDALTT
;
A
#
# COMPACT_ATOMS: atom_id res chain seq x y z
N MET A 1 -12.92 8.13 11.90
CA MET A 1 -12.33 8.14 10.54
C MET A 1 -10.90 7.66 10.68
N GLY A 2 -10.64 6.39 10.36
CA GLY A 2 -9.28 5.87 10.28
C GLY A 2 -8.75 6.15 8.88
N GLN A 3 -7.53 6.68 8.76
CA GLN A 3 -6.88 6.94 7.48
C GLN A 3 -6.57 5.61 6.80
N VAL A 4 -6.94 5.42 5.53
CA VAL A 4 -6.44 4.27 4.75
C VAL A 4 -5.20 4.72 3.98
N GLY A 5 -4.06 4.79 4.66
CA GLY A 5 -2.79 5.18 4.03
C GLY A 5 -2.32 4.15 3.00
N GLY A 6 -2.38 4.49 1.72
CA GLY A 6 -1.73 3.71 0.67
C GLY A 6 -0.22 3.95 0.67
N ARG A 7 0.59 2.89 0.50
CA ARG A 7 2.04 3.03 0.32
C ARG A 7 2.45 2.76 -1.12
N ALA A 8 3.29 3.65 -1.65
CA ALA A 8 3.94 3.47 -2.94
C ALA A 8 5.13 2.51 -2.81
N TRP A 9 5.20 1.52 -3.68
CA TRP A 9 6.39 0.72 -3.95
C TRP A 9 6.87 1.08 -5.35
N VAL A 10 8.10 1.57 -5.43
CA VAL A 10 8.77 1.91 -6.68
C VAL A 10 9.76 0.80 -7.01
N SER A 11 9.69 0.25 -8.21
CA SER A 11 10.64 -0.72 -8.75
C SER A 11 11.04 -0.27 -10.15
N GLY A 12 12.31 -0.04 -10.44
CA GLY A 12 12.72 0.41 -11.78
C GLY A 12 14.22 0.62 -11.92
N ASP A 13 14.69 0.72 -13.16
CA ASP A 13 16.08 1.07 -13.47
C ASP A 13 16.43 2.47 -12.93
N GLY A 14 17.69 2.69 -12.57
CA GLY A 14 18.17 3.74 -11.67
C GLY A 14 17.89 5.18 -12.10
N SER A 15 17.51 5.43 -13.35
CA SER A 15 17.12 6.77 -13.84
C SER A 15 15.66 7.14 -13.54
N VAL A 16 14.74 6.17 -13.61
CA VAL A 16 13.31 6.36 -13.34
C VAL A 16 13.02 6.22 -11.84
N ALA A 17 13.67 5.25 -11.18
CA ALA A 17 13.54 5.05 -9.73
C ALA A 17 14.10 6.25 -8.94
N ALA A 18 15.25 6.82 -9.34
CA ALA A 18 15.83 7.98 -8.67
C ALA A 18 14.94 9.23 -8.77
N ARG A 19 14.23 9.44 -9.90
CA ARG A 19 13.28 10.55 -10.04
C ARG A 19 11.99 10.31 -9.25
N LEU A 20 11.51 9.06 -9.19
CA LEU A 20 10.31 8.70 -8.41
C LEU A 20 10.53 8.80 -6.89
N VAL A 21 11.73 8.49 -6.39
CA VAL A 21 12.12 8.73 -4.98
C VAL A 21 12.17 10.23 -4.66
N GLN A 22 12.50 11.06 -5.64
CA GLN A 22 12.51 12.52 -5.48
C GLN A 22 11.08 13.10 -5.44
N ILE A 23 10.10 12.42 -6.06
CA ILE A 23 8.68 12.80 -6.10
C ILE A 23 7.90 12.27 -4.89
N SER A 24 8.36 11.20 -4.24
CA SER A 24 7.72 10.66 -3.02
C SER A 24 7.89 11.54 -1.77
N ASN A 25 8.15 12.84 -1.91
CA ASN A 25 8.24 13.81 -0.81
C ASN A 25 6.99 14.69 -0.67
N GLU A 26 5.92 14.42 -1.44
CA GLU A 26 4.72 15.26 -1.47
C GLU A 26 3.43 14.49 -1.14
N PHE A 27 2.91 14.75 0.06
CA PHE A 27 1.53 14.57 0.56
C PHE A 27 0.91 13.17 0.67
N VAL A 28 0.34 12.87 1.85
CA VAL A 28 -0.77 11.92 2.01
C VAL A 28 -1.73 12.39 3.12
N GLU A 29 -2.84 12.98 2.67
CA GLU A 29 -4.22 12.82 3.19
C GLU A 29 -5.05 12.27 2.00
N GLU A 30 -6.19 11.59 2.24
CA GLU A 30 -6.91 10.78 1.23
C GLU A 30 -7.23 11.51 -0.10
N GLU A 31 -7.55 12.80 -0.07
CA GLU A 31 -7.77 13.59 -1.29
C GLU A 31 -6.47 13.89 -2.05
N ARG A 32 -5.44 14.29 -1.33
CA ARG A 32 -4.15 14.64 -1.90
C ARG A 32 -3.41 13.42 -2.40
N GLN A 33 -3.64 12.27 -1.76
CA GLN A 33 -3.15 10.99 -2.22
C GLN A 33 -3.59 10.70 -3.66
N GLY A 34 -4.87 10.90 -3.98
CA GLY A 34 -5.39 10.70 -5.34
C GLY A 34 -4.72 11.62 -6.37
N LEU A 35 -4.46 12.88 -6.03
CA LEU A 35 -3.75 13.83 -6.88
C LEU A 35 -2.27 13.46 -7.05
N THR A 36 -1.58 13.09 -5.97
CA THR A 36 -0.19 12.63 -6.00
C THR A 36 -0.05 11.38 -6.87
N MET A 37 -0.95 10.40 -6.73
CA MET A 37 -0.97 9.20 -7.58
C MET A 37 -1.12 9.58 -9.06
N LYS A 38 -2.07 10.46 -9.41
CA LYS A 38 -2.25 10.96 -10.79
C LYS A 38 -1.00 11.60 -11.35
N MET A 39 -0.36 12.48 -10.59
CA MET A 39 0.89 13.12 -10.99
C MET A 39 2.00 12.09 -11.22
N MET A 40 2.21 11.17 -10.27
CA MET A 40 3.28 10.17 -10.35
C MET A 40 3.08 9.23 -11.54
N TYR A 41 1.87 8.70 -11.75
CA TYR A 41 1.59 7.83 -12.90
C TYR A 41 1.69 8.58 -14.22
N GLY A 42 1.24 9.85 -14.28
CA GLY A 42 1.42 10.69 -15.47
C GLY A 42 2.89 11.02 -15.78
N ILE A 43 3.78 11.05 -14.77
CA ILE A 43 5.22 11.13 -15.00
C ILE A 43 5.75 9.81 -15.58
N VAL A 44 5.44 8.67 -14.95
CA VAL A 44 5.90 7.35 -15.43
C VAL A 44 5.44 7.09 -16.85
N ALA A 45 4.16 7.34 -17.17
CA ALA A 45 3.61 7.10 -18.50
C ALA A 45 4.31 7.94 -19.57
N ARG A 46 4.55 9.23 -19.31
CA ARG A 46 5.29 10.10 -20.23
C ARG A 46 6.72 9.61 -20.47
N GLU A 47 7.44 9.20 -19.42
CA GLU A 47 8.80 8.67 -19.57
C GLU A 47 8.81 7.36 -20.39
N LEU A 48 7.81 6.50 -20.21
CA LEU A 48 7.68 5.28 -21.03
C LEU A 48 7.39 5.60 -22.51
N GLU A 49 6.55 6.60 -22.77
CA GLU A 49 6.27 7.09 -24.12
C GLU A 49 7.51 7.71 -24.78
N ASP A 50 8.22 8.58 -24.07
CA ASP A 50 9.44 9.25 -24.54
C ASP A 50 10.56 8.24 -24.86
N MET A 51 10.65 7.15 -24.08
CA MET A 51 11.59 6.04 -24.32
C MET A 51 11.09 5.03 -25.37
N GLN A 52 9.93 5.25 -25.98
CA GLN A 52 9.30 4.35 -26.96
C GLN A 52 9.02 2.94 -26.41
N MET A 53 8.81 2.81 -25.09
CA MET A 53 8.51 1.55 -24.41
C MET A 53 7.00 1.26 -24.37
N VAL A 54 6.35 1.26 -25.53
CA VAL A 54 4.88 1.18 -25.71
C VAL A 54 4.21 -0.10 -25.17
N ASP A 55 5.00 -1.16 -25.00
CA ASP A 55 4.52 -2.45 -24.47
C ASP A 55 4.52 -2.50 -22.94
N LEU A 56 5.11 -1.51 -22.27
CA LEU A 56 5.20 -1.46 -20.82
C LEU A 56 4.05 -0.65 -20.22
N HIS A 57 3.62 -1.08 -19.04
CA HIS A 57 2.55 -0.45 -18.28
C HIS A 57 3.15 0.31 -17.08
N PRO A 58 2.60 1.46 -16.66
CA PRO A 58 3.09 2.19 -15.48
C PRO A 58 3.16 1.33 -14.20
N LEU A 59 2.23 0.37 -14.04
CA LEU A 59 2.22 -0.60 -12.93
C LEU A 59 3.39 -1.61 -12.93
N HIS A 60 4.21 -1.64 -13.98
CA HIS A 60 5.49 -2.36 -13.93
C HIS A 60 6.55 -1.61 -13.12
N TYR A 61 6.34 -0.31 -12.85
CA TYR A 61 7.33 0.58 -12.25
C TYR A 61 6.90 1.18 -10.91
N LEU A 62 5.61 1.53 -10.79
CA LEU A 62 5.04 2.16 -9.61
C LEU A 62 3.77 1.41 -9.21
N ASN A 63 3.68 0.98 -7.96
CA ASN A 63 2.52 0.27 -7.45
C ASN A 63 2.12 0.80 -6.07
N PHE A 64 0.81 0.95 -5.85
CA PHE A 64 0.26 1.28 -4.55
C PHE A 64 -0.49 0.09 -3.98
N TYR A 65 -0.26 -0.17 -2.70
CA TYR A 65 -0.96 -1.22 -1.95
C TYR A 65 -1.47 -0.66 -0.62
N CYS A 66 -2.47 -1.34 -0.07
CA CYS A 66 -2.88 -1.23 1.33
C CYS A 66 -2.86 -2.62 1.98
N LEU A 67 -3.16 -2.69 3.27
CA LEU A 67 -3.25 -3.96 4.00
C LEU A 67 -4.67 -4.20 4.49
N GLY A 68 -5.10 -5.46 4.47
CA GLY A 68 -6.37 -5.89 5.02
C GLY A 68 -6.33 -7.32 5.53
N ASN A 69 -7.29 -7.64 6.37
CA ASN A 69 -7.48 -9.01 6.85
C ASN A 69 -8.93 -9.44 6.69
N ARG A 70 -9.13 -10.75 6.57
CA ARG A 70 -10.42 -11.41 6.77
C ARG A 70 -10.24 -12.55 7.78
N GLU A 71 -11.11 -12.61 8.79
CA GLU A 71 -10.99 -13.58 9.87
C GLU A 71 -12.29 -14.37 10.02
N ASP A 72 -12.23 -15.69 10.14
CA ASP A 72 -13.42 -16.45 10.48
C ASP A 72 -13.67 -16.41 11.99
N ILE A 73 -14.38 -15.37 12.44
CA ILE A 73 -14.62 -15.10 13.87
C ILE A 73 -15.50 -16.20 14.51
N PHE A 74 -16.23 -17.01 13.72
CA PHE A 74 -17.19 -17.98 14.25
C PHE A 74 -16.66 -19.41 14.40
N ASP A 75 -15.45 -19.71 13.91
CA ASP A 75 -14.89 -21.07 14.02
C ASP A 75 -14.24 -21.36 15.39
N ASN A 76 -14.21 -20.36 16.30
CA ASN A 76 -13.72 -20.51 17.67
C ASN A 76 -14.83 -20.48 18.74
N THR A 77 -16.09 -20.57 18.32
CA THR A 77 -17.25 -20.72 19.23
C THR A 77 -17.70 -22.16 19.31
N ASP A 78 -16.95 -22.93 20.10
CA ASP A 78 -17.49 -24.09 20.86
C ASP A 78 -18.46 -23.63 21.99
N LYS A 79 -18.97 -22.39 21.89
CA LYS A 79 -20.10 -21.87 22.67
C LYS A 79 -21.28 -21.75 21.72
N GLN A 80 -22.17 -22.73 21.75
CA GLN A 80 -23.52 -22.60 21.22
C GLN A 80 -24.19 -21.38 21.89
N LEU A 81 -24.16 -20.24 21.20
CA LEU A 81 -25.06 -19.15 21.53
C LEU A 81 -26.48 -19.63 21.30
N SER A 82 -27.36 -19.37 22.25
CA SER A 82 -28.78 -19.69 22.10
C SER A 82 -29.40 -18.86 20.96
N LEU A 83 -30.43 -19.39 20.32
CA LEU A 83 -31.19 -18.65 19.29
C LEU A 83 -31.69 -17.29 19.81
N LEU A 84 -31.97 -17.19 21.12
CA LEU A 84 -32.40 -15.94 21.75
C LEU A 84 -31.27 -14.91 21.84
N GLU A 85 -30.03 -15.34 22.14
CA GLU A 85 -28.87 -14.45 22.15
C GLU A 85 -28.52 -13.96 20.74
N LEU A 86 -28.61 -14.82 19.72
CA LEU A 86 -28.45 -14.42 18.33
C LEU A 86 -29.50 -13.39 17.90
N VAL A 87 -30.77 -13.64 18.23
CA VAL A 87 -31.87 -12.70 17.96
C VAL A 87 -31.70 -11.38 18.72
N ILE A 88 -31.24 -11.41 19.97
CA ILE A 88 -30.98 -10.18 20.75
C ILE A 88 -29.80 -9.40 20.16
N ILE A 89 -28.70 -10.06 19.76
CA ILE A 89 -27.57 -9.40 19.11
C ILE A 89 -28.04 -8.77 17.79
N GLN A 90 -28.84 -9.48 17.00
CA GLN A 90 -29.30 -9.00 15.70
C GLN A 90 -30.36 -7.89 15.80
N ILE A 91 -31.15 -7.84 16.87
CA ILE A 91 -32.15 -6.80 17.12
C ILE A 91 -31.56 -5.57 17.81
N PHE A 92 -30.63 -5.74 18.76
CA PHE A 92 -30.14 -4.65 19.62
C PHE A 92 -28.76 -4.13 19.25
N TYR A 93 -27.92 -4.90 18.54
CA TYR A 93 -26.62 -4.45 18.05
C TYR A 93 -26.70 -4.30 16.53
N GLN A 94 -26.55 -3.07 16.03
CA GLN A 94 -26.22 -2.87 14.62
C GLN A 94 -24.82 -3.46 14.41
N VAL A 95 -24.76 -4.70 13.94
CA VAL A 95 -23.53 -5.34 13.47
C VAL A 95 -23.03 -4.50 12.30
N SER A 96 -21.80 -4.01 12.39
CA SER A 96 -21.23 -3.23 11.29
C SER A 96 -21.06 -4.12 10.06
N GLU A 97 -21.13 -3.54 8.86
CA GLU A 97 -20.89 -4.30 7.61
C GLU A 97 -19.52 -5.01 7.64
N SER A 98 -18.51 -4.40 8.27
CA SER A 98 -17.19 -5.02 8.47
C SER A 98 -17.23 -6.30 9.31
N GLN A 99 -18.08 -6.36 10.34
CA GLN A 99 -18.30 -7.57 11.12
C GLN A 99 -19.09 -8.60 10.31
N ARG A 100 -20.09 -8.16 9.51
CA ARG A 100 -20.88 -9.04 8.64
C ARG A 100 -20.01 -9.74 7.60
N PHE A 101 -19.14 -8.99 6.93
CA PHE A 101 -18.23 -9.49 5.90
C PHE A 101 -16.90 -10.00 6.44
N LYS A 102 -16.73 -9.95 7.78
CA LYS A 102 -15.57 -10.40 8.54
C LYS A 102 -14.25 -9.85 8.00
N ARG A 103 -14.23 -8.58 7.62
CA ARG A 103 -13.08 -7.93 6.97
C ARG A 103 -12.81 -6.56 7.58
N PHE A 104 -11.55 -6.19 7.65
CA PHE A 104 -11.16 -4.82 7.96
C PHE A 104 -9.74 -4.52 7.47
N MET A 105 -9.42 -3.22 7.31
CA MET A 105 -8.06 -2.83 6.99
C MET A 105 -7.10 -3.13 8.15
N ILE A 106 -5.88 -3.53 7.81
CA ILE A 106 -4.78 -3.47 8.76
C ILE A 106 -4.19 -2.06 8.62
N TYR A 107 -4.30 -1.27 9.69
CA TYR A 107 -3.90 0.11 9.65
C TYR A 107 -2.37 0.26 9.52
N VAL A 108 -1.95 0.90 8.44
CA VAL A 108 -0.53 1.11 8.13
C VAL A 108 -0.05 2.39 8.82
N HIS A 109 0.49 2.25 10.04
CA HIS A 109 1.02 3.37 10.80
C HIS A 109 2.54 3.58 10.63
N ALA A 110 3.21 2.73 9.87
CA ALA A 110 4.66 2.73 9.74
C ALA A 110 5.18 3.84 8.80
N LYS A 111 6.24 4.53 9.25
CA LYS A 111 6.96 5.54 8.47
C LYS A 111 8.40 5.07 8.26
N GLY A 112 8.64 4.53 7.08
CA GLY A 112 9.96 4.05 6.72
C GLY A 112 10.08 3.75 5.25
N MET A 113 11.31 3.70 4.78
CA MET A 113 11.66 3.47 3.38
C MET A 113 12.87 2.54 3.34
N ILE A 114 12.84 1.55 2.45
CA ILE A 114 13.96 0.66 2.17
C ILE A 114 14.39 0.94 0.73
N VAL A 115 15.68 1.16 0.52
CA VAL A 115 16.26 1.46 -0.79
C VAL A 115 17.35 0.43 -1.09
N ASP A 116 17.20 -0.24 -2.24
CA ASP A 116 18.16 -1.18 -2.83
C ASP A 116 18.65 -2.30 -1.90
N ASP A 117 17.86 -2.66 -0.89
CA ASP A 117 18.20 -3.60 0.19
C ASP A 117 19.49 -3.26 0.96
N GLU A 118 19.94 -2.01 0.86
CA GLU A 118 21.18 -1.48 1.45
C GLU A 118 20.92 -0.42 2.53
N TYR A 119 19.97 0.49 2.26
CA TYR A 119 19.69 1.64 3.10
C TYR A 119 18.25 1.58 3.62
N VAL A 120 18.07 1.97 4.88
CA VAL A 120 16.75 2.05 5.52
C VAL A 120 16.60 3.36 6.26
N ILE A 121 15.41 3.97 6.13
CA ILE A 121 14.95 5.08 6.96
C ILE A 121 13.80 4.57 7.82
N VAL A 122 13.85 4.84 9.12
CA VAL A 122 12.75 4.58 10.06
C VAL A 122 12.56 5.80 10.94
N GLY A 123 11.32 6.24 11.14
CA GLY A 123 11.04 7.43 11.95
C GLY A 123 9.57 7.64 12.25
N SER A 124 9.24 8.87 12.61
CA SER A 124 7.87 9.33 12.87
C SER A 124 7.26 10.10 11.68
N ALA A 125 8.11 10.66 10.80
CA ALA A 125 7.71 11.54 9.70
C ALA A 125 6.86 10.82 8.64
N ASN A 126 5.61 11.24 8.47
CA ASN A 126 4.78 10.83 7.34
C ASN A 126 5.31 11.44 6.04
N ILE A 127 4.93 10.85 4.90
CA ILE A 127 5.15 11.46 3.59
C ILE A 127 4.05 12.51 3.36
N ASN A 128 4.12 13.62 4.07
CA ASN A 128 3.22 14.76 3.90
C ASN A 128 3.89 16.07 4.33
N GLN A 129 3.28 17.21 4.02
CA GLN A 129 3.87 18.51 4.33
C GLN A 129 3.95 18.72 5.85
N ARG A 130 3.00 18.21 6.62
CA ARG A 130 3.00 18.31 8.09
C ARG A 130 4.29 17.77 8.69
N SER A 131 4.71 16.59 8.26
CA SER A 131 5.92 15.95 8.74
C SER A 131 7.19 16.42 8.01
N MET A 132 7.10 16.75 6.71
CA MET A 132 8.27 17.05 5.87
C MET A 132 8.68 18.53 5.84
N SER A 133 7.86 19.47 6.33
CA SER A 133 8.21 20.90 6.24
C SER A 133 9.34 21.33 7.20
N GLY A 134 9.58 20.57 8.27
CA GLY A 134 10.49 20.94 9.36
C GLY A 134 10.03 22.12 10.23
N THR A 135 8.89 22.74 9.90
CA THR A 135 8.33 23.93 10.56
C THR A 135 6.92 23.71 11.11
N LYS A 136 6.30 22.57 10.79
CA LYS A 136 4.98 22.16 11.28
C LYS A 136 5.16 21.18 12.45
N ASP A 137 5.06 19.87 12.22
CA ASP A 137 5.23 18.88 13.28
C ASP A 137 6.72 18.63 13.55
N THR A 138 7.05 18.34 14.81
CA THR A 138 8.40 17.91 15.17
C THR A 138 8.53 16.41 14.93
N GLU A 139 9.45 16.04 14.05
CA GLU A 139 9.67 14.66 13.64
C GLU A 139 11.09 14.19 13.95
N ILE A 140 11.27 12.88 14.06
CA ILE A 140 12.58 12.24 14.17
C ILE A 140 12.66 11.05 13.22
N ALA A 141 13.80 10.88 12.56
CA ALA A 141 14.08 9.73 11.71
C ALA A 141 15.56 9.34 11.80
N MET A 142 15.83 8.04 11.67
CA MET A 142 17.16 7.48 11.55
C MET A 142 17.33 6.86 10.18
N GLY A 143 18.41 7.22 9.50
CA GLY A 143 18.89 6.58 8.29
C GLY A 143 20.08 5.68 8.58
N ALA A 144 20.05 4.43 8.13
CA ALA A 144 21.09 3.46 8.41
C ALA A 144 21.39 2.58 7.19
N TYR A 145 22.65 2.17 7.08
CA TYR A 145 23.11 1.16 6.14
C TYR A 145 24.24 0.33 6.77
N GLN A 146 24.58 -0.79 6.15
CA GLN A 146 25.66 -1.66 6.59
C GLN A 146 26.85 -1.56 5.62
N PRO A 147 28.00 -0.97 6.00
CA PRO A 147 29.11 -0.71 5.08
C PRO A 147 29.64 -1.94 4.35
N HIS A 148 29.57 -3.13 4.97
CA HIS A 148 29.98 -4.41 4.38
C HIS A 148 28.86 -5.15 3.63
N HIS A 149 27.67 -4.56 3.55
CA HIS A 149 26.52 -5.05 2.79
C HIS A 149 25.97 -3.88 1.96
N SER A 150 26.82 -3.38 1.07
CA SER A 150 26.49 -2.32 0.11
C SER A 150 26.80 -2.74 -1.32
N TRP A 151 26.11 -2.16 -2.29
CA TRP A 151 26.41 -2.36 -3.71
C TRP A 151 27.87 -1.99 -4.02
N ALA A 152 28.35 -0.89 -3.46
CA ALA A 152 29.73 -0.43 -3.62
C ALA A 152 30.78 -1.43 -3.08
N SER A 153 30.52 -2.05 -1.91
CA SER A 153 31.48 -2.98 -1.29
C SER A 153 31.42 -4.39 -1.87
N ARG A 154 30.22 -4.89 -2.20
CA ARG A 154 29.99 -6.28 -2.57
C ARG A 154 30.00 -6.51 -4.08
N LYS A 155 29.73 -5.48 -4.90
CA LYS A 155 29.49 -5.58 -6.36
C LYS A 155 28.40 -6.60 -6.74
N ARG A 156 27.55 -6.96 -5.79
CA ARG A 156 26.39 -7.85 -5.92
C ARG A 156 25.32 -7.40 -4.94
N HIS A 157 24.10 -7.87 -5.15
CA HIS A 157 22.94 -7.51 -4.32
C HIS A 157 23.24 -7.66 -2.82
N PRO A 158 23.13 -6.58 -2.02
CA PRO A 158 23.27 -6.63 -0.58
C PRO A 158 22.28 -7.58 0.08
N ARG A 159 22.81 -8.56 0.83
CA ARG A 159 22.02 -9.49 1.65
C ARG A 159 22.35 -9.31 3.12
N GLY A 160 22.19 -8.07 3.60
CA GLY A 160 22.37 -7.69 4.99
C GLY A 160 21.08 -7.81 5.83
N GLN A 161 21.06 -7.11 6.97
CA GLN A 161 19.89 -6.95 7.82
C GLN A 161 18.78 -6.15 7.13
N VAL A 162 19.12 -5.17 6.28
CA VAL A 162 18.11 -4.40 5.52
C VAL A 162 17.35 -5.32 4.55
N TYR A 163 18.07 -6.12 3.75
CA TYR A 163 17.49 -7.20 2.94
C TYR A 163 16.62 -8.16 3.76
N GLY A 164 17.13 -8.64 4.89
CA GLY A 164 16.41 -9.58 5.76
C GLY A 164 15.11 -8.98 6.32
N TYR A 165 15.16 -7.71 6.73
CA TYR A 165 13.99 -6.96 7.20
C TYR A 165 12.94 -6.81 6.09
N ARG A 166 13.36 -6.45 4.88
CA ARG A 166 12.48 -6.32 3.72
C ARG A 166 11.84 -7.66 3.33
N MET A 167 12.61 -8.75 3.29
CA MET A 167 12.09 -10.11 3.07
C MET A 167 11.09 -10.53 4.16
N SER A 168 11.34 -10.19 5.43
CA SER A 168 10.45 -10.50 6.55
C SER A 168 9.11 -9.79 6.43
N LEU A 169 9.12 -8.48 6.13
CA LEU A 169 7.91 -7.70 5.86
C LEU A 169 7.12 -8.29 4.68
N TRP A 170 7.82 -8.68 3.62
CA TRP A 170 7.17 -9.30 2.46
C TRP A 170 6.59 -10.67 2.78
N ALA A 171 7.26 -11.48 3.60
CA ALA A 171 6.72 -12.76 4.05
C ALA A 171 5.41 -12.60 4.84
N GLU A 172 5.36 -11.60 5.73
CA GLU A 172 4.14 -11.23 6.46
C GLU A 172 3.04 -10.77 5.50
N HIS A 173 3.31 -9.78 4.65
CA HIS A 173 2.28 -9.18 3.81
C HIS A 173 1.83 -10.07 2.64
N LEU A 174 2.71 -10.89 2.08
CA LEU A 174 2.40 -11.78 0.95
C LEU A 174 1.98 -13.19 1.39
N GLY A 175 2.16 -13.52 2.67
CA GLY A 175 1.85 -14.82 3.26
C GLY A 175 2.75 -15.96 2.77
N ARG A 176 3.91 -15.65 2.15
CA ARG A 176 4.86 -16.66 1.65
C ARG A 176 6.25 -16.09 1.43
N VAL A 177 7.24 -16.99 1.38
CA VAL A 177 8.61 -16.72 0.93
C VAL A 177 8.79 -17.29 -0.46
N ASP A 178 9.37 -16.52 -1.37
CA ASP A 178 9.56 -16.89 -2.78
C ASP A 178 10.89 -16.32 -3.29
N THR A 179 11.61 -17.09 -4.10
CA THR A 179 12.91 -16.66 -4.66
C THR A 179 12.76 -15.46 -5.61
N ARG A 180 11.58 -15.26 -6.19
CA ARG A 180 11.29 -14.08 -7.03
C ARG A 180 11.37 -12.78 -6.24
N PHE A 181 11.11 -12.83 -4.94
CA PHE A 181 11.17 -11.66 -4.05
C PHE A 181 12.59 -11.28 -3.65
N GLU A 182 13.59 -12.09 -4.01
CA GLU A 182 15.00 -11.76 -3.80
C GLU A 182 15.50 -10.69 -4.77
N GLU A 183 14.79 -10.42 -5.87
CA GLU A 183 15.15 -9.40 -6.87
C GLU A 183 13.95 -8.48 -7.13
N PRO A 184 13.66 -7.52 -6.23
CA PRO A 184 12.44 -6.70 -6.26
C PRO A 184 12.31 -5.79 -7.49
N LYS A 185 13.43 -5.51 -8.16
CA LYS A 185 13.48 -4.75 -9.42
C LYS A 185 13.04 -5.55 -10.65
N SER A 186 12.96 -6.88 -10.55
CA SER A 186 12.62 -7.73 -11.69
C SER A 186 11.13 -7.63 -12.02
N LEU A 187 10.79 -7.61 -13.32
CA LEU A 187 9.39 -7.60 -13.74
C LEU A 187 8.62 -8.83 -13.26
N ASP A 188 9.28 -9.98 -13.15
CA ASP A 188 8.67 -11.21 -12.62
C ASP A 188 8.27 -11.06 -11.15
N CYS A 189 9.11 -10.43 -10.34
CA CYS A 189 8.78 -10.07 -8.97
C CYS A 189 7.57 -9.13 -8.91
N VAL A 190 7.59 -8.03 -9.66
CA VAL A 190 6.51 -7.03 -9.67
C VAL A 190 5.19 -7.66 -10.09
N ARG A 191 5.19 -8.46 -11.16
CA ARG A 191 3.99 -9.18 -11.63
C ARG A 191 3.49 -10.18 -10.60
N THR A 192 4.39 -10.89 -9.93
CA THR A 192 4.02 -11.85 -8.88
C THR A 192 3.37 -11.15 -7.69
N VAL A 193 3.94 -10.04 -7.21
CA VAL A 193 3.39 -9.24 -6.10
C VAL A 193 2.03 -8.65 -6.50
N ASN A 194 1.93 -8.07 -7.70
CA ASN A 194 0.66 -7.53 -8.21
C ASN A 194 -0.42 -8.62 -8.30
N GLY A 195 -0.10 -9.79 -8.84
CA GLY A 195 -1.07 -10.89 -8.96
C GLY A 195 -1.61 -11.35 -7.59
N ILE A 196 -0.76 -11.44 -6.56
CA ILE A 196 -1.19 -11.75 -5.19
C ILE A 196 -2.11 -10.64 -4.66
N ALA A 197 -1.69 -9.38 -4.81
CA ALA A 197 -2.41 -8.23 -4.28
C ALA A 197 -3.78 -8.02 -4.96
N GLU A 198 -3.88 -8.26 -6.27
CA GLU A 198 -5.12 -8.21 -7.04
C GLU A 198 -6.08 -9.34 -6.65
N GLU A 199 -5.58 -10.56 -6.51
CA GLU A 199 -6.37 -11.71 -6.08
C GLU A 199 -6.87 -11.52 -4.64
N ASN A 200 -6.03 -11.02 -3.74
CA ASN A 200 -6.44 -10.67 -2.39
C ASN A 200 -7.46 -9.53 -2.37
N TRP A 201 -7.34 -8.52 -3.24
CA TRP A 201 -8.36 -7.46 -3.33
C TRP A 201 -9.72 -8.03 -3.74
N LYS A 202 -9.77 -8.92 -4.74
CA LYS A 202 -11.02 -9.59 -5.14
C LYS A 202 -11.65 -10.32 -3.95
N ARG A 203 -10.86 -11.15 -3.25
CA ARG A 203 -11.32 -11.85 -2.04
C ARG A 203 -11.70 -10.90 -0.92
N TYR A 204 -11.01 -9.77 -0.77
CA TYR A 204 -11.31 -8.79 0.26
C TYR A 204 -12.64 -8.10 -0.02
N ALA A 205 -12.90 -7.73 -1.28
CA ALA A 205 -14.09 -7.02 -1.72
C ALA A 205 -15.33 -7.94 -1.88
N ASP A 206 -15.14 -9.25 -2.03
CA ASP A 206 -16.23 -10.23 -2.16
C ASP A 206 -17.15 -10.28 -0.93
N GLU A 207 -18.44 -10.52 -1.18
CA GLU A 207 -19.43 -10.74 -0.14
C GLU A 207 -19.22 -12.10 0.53
N ASP A 208 -18.89 -13.14 -0.26
CA ASP A 208 -18.62 -14.47 0.23
C ASP A 208 -17.27 -14.51 0.94
N PHE A 209 -17.20 -15.21 2.07
CA PHE A 209 -15.98 -15.31 2.86
C PHE A 209 -14.96 -16.23 2.20
N THR A 210 -13.77 -15.67 1.92
CA THR A 210 -12.58 -16.44 1.51
C THR A 210 -11.36 -15.89 2.23
N LEU A 211 -10.50 -16.77 2.75
CA LEU A 211 -9.24 -16.37 3.37
C LEU A 211 -8.30 -15.70 2.36
N LEU A 212 -7.65 -14.64 2.82
CA LEU A 212 -6.63 -13.94 2.06
C LEU A 212 -5.30 -14.71 2.08
N GLN A 213 -4.48 -14.54 1.05
CA GLN A 213 -3.08 -14.96 1.09
C GLN A 213 -2.23 -13.83 1.68
N GLY A 214 -1.90 -13.91 2.96
CA GLY A 214 -1.28 -12.78 3.66
C GLY A 214 -2.26 -11.60 3.76
N HIS A 215 -1.74 -10.38 3.62
CA HIS A 215 -2.49 -9.15 3.92
C HIS A 215 -2.40 -8.08 2.84
N LEU A 216 -1.53 -8.23 1.85
CA LEU A 216 -1.30 -7.23 0.82
C LEU A 216 -2.50 -7.16 -0.13
N LEU A 217 -3.09 -5.96 -0.26
CA LEU A 217 -4.18 -5.66 -1.18
C LEU A 217 -3.71 -4.65 -2.22
N LYS A 218 -4.11 -4.84 -3.48
CA LYS A 218 -3.94 -3.80 -4.49
C LYS A 218 -4.78 -2.59 -4.07
N TYR A 219 -4.18 -1.40 -4.06
CA TYR A 219 -4.96 -0.19 -3.79
C TYR A 219 -6.02 -0.04 -4.90
N PRO A 220 -7.31 0.22 -4.58
CA PRO A 220 -8.43 0.00 -5.50
C PRO A 220 -8.62 1.10 -6.55
N VAL A 221 -7.54 1.38 -7.29
CA VAL A 221 -7.52 2.30 -8.43
C VAL A 221 -7.25 1.54 -9.71
N GLN A 222 -7.83 2.03 -10.80
CA GLN A 222 -7.44 1.68 -12.15
C GLN A 222 -6.40 2.69 -12.64
N VAL A 223 -5.37 2.18 -13.31
CA VAL A 223 -4.32 2.98 -13.93
C VAL A 223 -4.23 2.54 -15.38
N ASP A 224 -4.43 3.47 -16.30
CA ASP A 224 -4.35 3.21 -17.74
C ASP A 224 -2.91 3.44 -18.25
N LYS A 225 -2.63 3.01 -19.48
CA LYS A 225 -1.28 3.10 -20.08
C LYS A 225 -0.76 4.53 -20.21
N ASP A 226 -1.65 5.51 -20.37
CA ASP A 226 -1.34 6.94 -20.44
C ASP A 226 -1.10 7.58 -19.06
N GLY A 227 -1.19 6.79 -17.98
CA GLY A 227 -1.03 7.24 -16.61
C GLY A 227 -2.29 7.85 -15.99
N THR A 228 -3.43 7.81 -16.70
CA THR A 228 -4.73 8.21 -16.15
C THR A 228 -5.08 7.31 -14.96
N VAL A 229 -5.52 7.92 -13.85
CA VAL A 229 -5.92 7.22 -12.63
C VAL A 229 -7.39 7.48 -12.32
N SER A 230 -8.16 6.41 -12.16
CA SER A 230 -9.57 6.40 -11.80
C SER A 230 -9.81 5.39 -10.66
N PRO A 231 -10.96 5.46 -9.95
CA PRO A 231 -11.34 4.39 -9.05
C PRO A 231 -11.54 3.10 -9.83
N LEU A 232 -11.27 1.94 -9.21
CA LEU A 232 -11.61 0.66 -9.81
C LEU A 232 -13.14 0.58 -10.01
N PRO A 233 -13.65 0.17 -11.20
CA PRO A 233 -15.09 0.17 -11.47
C PRO A 233 -15.90 -0.63 -10.45
N GLY A 234 -16.95 -0.02 -9.88
CA GLY A 234 -17.77 -0.64 -8.83
C GLY A 234 -17.17 -0.56 -7.43
N HIS A 235 -16.00 0.05 -7.29
CA HIS A 235 -15.27 0.24 -6.04
C HIS A 235 -14.87 1.72 -5.84
N GLU A 236 -15.78 2.64 -6.16
CA GLU A 236 -15.56 4.08 -6.01
C GLU A 236 -15.40 4.50 -4.54
N ASN A 237 -15.94 3.70 -3.61
CA ASN A 237 -15.81 3.88 -2.18
C ASN A 237 -15.19 2.64 -1.51
N PHE A 238 -14.56 2.82 -0.35
CA PHE A 238 -14.07 1.67 0.43
C PHE A 238 -15.22 0.79 0.92
N PRO A 239 -15.04 -0.54 0.92
CA PRO A 239 -16.06 -1.46 1.41
C PRO A 239 -16.41 -1.17 2.88
N ASP A 240 -17.69 -1.34 3.24
CA ASP A 240 -18.27 -1.31 4.60
C ASP A 240 -18.28 0.05 5.32
N VAL A 241 -17.20 0.83 5.19
CA VAL A 241 -17.01 2.11 5.89
C VAL A 241 -17.31 3.32 5.00
N GLY A 242 -17.41 3.11 3.68
CA GLY A 242 -17.58 4.18 2.70
C GLY A 242 -16.33 5.07 2.57
N GLY A 243 -16.52 6.28 2.04
CA GLY A 243 -15.41 7.19 1.72
C GLY A 243 -14.81 6.87 0.35
N LYS A 244 -14.56 7.92 -0.43
CA LYS A 244 -14.11 7.78 -1.81
C LYS A 244 -12.66 7.33 -1.87
N VAL A 245 -12.36 6.34 -2.70
CA VAL A 245 -11.00 5.78 -2.85
C VAL A 245 -9.97 6.84 -3.27
N LEU A 246 -10.35 7.76 -4.16
CA LEU A 246 -9.48 8.87 -4.57
C LEU A 246 -9.69 10.15 -3.75
N GLY A 247 -10.39 10.04 -2.61
CA GLY A 247 -10.82 11.16 -1.79
C GLY A 247 -11.77 12.13 -2.49
N ALA A 248 -12.07 13.24 -1.82
CA ALA A 248 -12.81 14.36 -2.38
C ALA A 248 -12.43 15.67 -1.69
N HIS A 249 -12.45 16.75 -2.46
CA HIS A 249 -12.20 18.09 -1.97
C HIS A 249 -13.14 18.52 -0.86
N SER A 250 -12.57 18.73 0.32
CA SER A 250 -13.28 19.36 1.43
C SER A 250 -13.13 20.88 1.33
N THR A 251 -14.20 21.57 0.93
CA THR A 251 -14.24 23.04 0.98
C THR A 251 -14.33 23.59 2.41
N ALA A 252 -14.53 22.71 3.41
CA ALA A 252 -14.71 23.08 4.80
C ALA A 252 -13.39 23.07 5.60
N LEU A 253 -12.37 22.35 5.15
CA LEU A 253 -11.09 22.21 5.84
C LEU A 253 -9.98 22.91 5.05
N PRO A 254 -9.25 23.88 5.63
CA PRO A 254 -8.11 24.50 4.99
C PRO A 254 -6.98 23.50 4.71
N ASP A 255 -6.30 23.71 3.58
CA ASP A 255 -5.13 22.93 3.16
C ASP A 255 -4.06 22.80 4.24
N ALA A 256 -3.81 23.86 5.01
CA ALA A 256 -2.81 23.83 6.08
C ALA A 256 -3.05 22.71 7.11
N LEU A 257 -4.30 22.30 7.31
CA LEU A 257 -4.73 21.24 8.22
C LEU A 257 -4.75 19.86 7.57
N THR A 258 -4.79 19.78 6.23
CA THR A 258 -4.90 18.52 5.48
C THR A 258 -3.63 18.21 4.67
N THR A 259 -2.53 18.92 4.96
CA THR A 259 -1.21 18.80 4.31
C THR A 259 -0.08 18.50 5.24
#